data_AF-A0AA41AYI7-F1
#
_entry.id   AF-A0AA41AYI7-F1
#
_cell.length_a   1.000
_cell.length_b   1.000
_cell.length_c   1.000
_cell.angle_alpha   90.00
_cell.angle_beta   90.00
_cell.angle_gamma   90.00
#
_symmetry.space_group_name_H-M   'P 1'
#
loop_
_entity.id
_entity.type
_entity.pdbx_description
1 polymer ?
#
loop_
_entity_poly.entity_id
_entity_poly.type
_entity_poly.pdbx_seq_one_letter_code
_entity_poly.pdbx_strand_id
1 'polypeptide(L)'
;MVVAYFLLPLDHLGPQRPVLSWVLFALLLTVVAVLLLRQIRHVLLDRPDSRPGVVISLLIVLSVHVFSAAYYALAKSPGEFNGLHTRIDALYFTVVTLATVGYGDITPRGQAARVVTVLQITYSFVFLTAAATALTTRMRDRVVRGPQRGLSR
;
A
#
# COMPACT_ATOMS: atom_id res chain seq x y z
N MET A 1 0.54 -0.25 14.43
CA MET A 1 0.80 -0.32 12.96
C MET A 1 2.22 -0.79 12.68
N VAL A 2 3.26 -0.11 13.16
CA VAL A 2 4.67 -0.52 12.99
C VAL A 2 4.98 -1.90 13.60
N VAL A 3 4.44 -2.22 14.77
CA VAL A 3 4.71 -3.50 15.48
C VAL A 3 4.20 -4.73 14.71
N ALA A 4 3.09 -4.62 13.99
CA ALA A 4 2.52 -5.73 13.21
C ALA A 4 3.42 -6.14 12.03
N TYR A 5 4.20 -5.20 11.49
CA TYR A 5 5.18 -5.46 10.45
C TYR A 5 6.40 -6.24 10.97
N PHE A 6 6.79 -6.02 12.23
CA PHE A 6 7.90 -6.75 12.87
C PHE A 6 7.52 -8.18 13.26
N LEU A 7 6.24 -8.41 13.59
CA LEU A 7 5.70 -9.74 13.93
C LEU A 7 5.46 -10.64 12.71
N LEU A 8 5.49 -10.10 11.49
CA LEU A 8 5.38 -10.92 10.29
C LEU A 8 6.66 -11.77 10.14
N PRO A 9 6.56 -13.11 10.10
CA PRO A 9 7.72 -14.00 9.99
C PRO A 9 8.29 -13.97 8.55
N LEU A 10 8.92 -12.85 8.19
CA LEU A 10 9.59 -12.63 6.91
C LEU A 10 10.88 -13.46 6.76
N ASP A 11 11.25 -14.22 7.79
CA ASP A 11 12.46 -15.03 7.83
C ASP A 11 12.32 -16.32 6.99
N HIS A 12 11.08 -16.71 6.68
CA HIS A 12 10.76 -17.86 5.82
C HIS A 12 10.44 -17.45 4.36
N LEU A 13 10.40 -16.14 4.08
CA LEU A 13 10.16 -15.58 2.74
C LEU A 13 11.48 -15.02 2.19
N GLY A 14 11.90 -15.54 1.04
CA GLY A 14 13.22 -15.28 0.47
C GLY A 14 13.67 -16.36 -0.52
N PRO A 15 14.95 -16.32 -0.95
CA PRO A 15 15.50 -17.15 -2.04
C PRO A 15 15.34 -18.66 -1.84
N GLN A 16 15.13 -19.12 -0.60
CA GLN A 16 14.97 -20.53 -0.28
C GLN A 16 13.62 -21.12 -0.72
N ARG A 17 12.57 -20.30 -0.89
CA ARG A 17 11.25 -20.72 -1.40
C ARG A 17 10.66 -19.66 -2.35
N PRO A 18 11.23 -19.50 -3.55
CA PRO A 18 10.85 -18.42 -4.47
C PRO A 18 9.40 -18.55 -4.93
N VAL A 19 8.97 -19.73 -5.37
CA VAL A 19 7.61 -19.96 -5.89
C VAL A 19 6.55 -19.60 -4.85
N LEU A 20 6.70 -20.04 -3.59
CA LEU A 20 5.79 -19.70 -2.51
C LEU A 20 5.72 -18.19 -2.26
N SER A 21 6.87 -17.50 -2.27
CA SER A 21 6.94 -16.06 -2.04
C SER A 21 6.24 -15.27 -3.15
N TRP A 22 6.45 -15.65 -4.41
CA TRP A 22 5.77 -15.06 -5.56
C TRP A 22 4.27 -15.33 -5.57
N VAL A 23 3.85 -16.56 -5.25
CA VAL A 23 2.43 -16.94 -5.17
C VAL A 23 1.72 -16.18 -4.05
N LEU A 24 2.33 -16.09 -2.86
CA LEU A 24 1.76 -15.32 -1.75
C LEU A 24 1.68 -13.83 -2.06
N PHE A 25 2.73 -13.26 -2.66
CA PHE A 25 2.73 -11.87 -3.10
C PHE A 25 1.60 -11.59 -4.10
N ALA A 26 1.49 -12.41 -5.15
CA ALA A 26 0.44 -12.29 -6.16
C ALA A 26 -0.97 -12.47 -5.58
N LEU A 27 -1.15 -13.44 -4.68
CA LEU A 27 -2.41 -13.68 -4.00
C LEU A 27 -2.81 -12.49 -3.13
N LEU A 28 -1.90 -12.00 -2.28
CA LEU A 28 -2.16 -10.84 -1.41
C LEU A 28 -2.47 -9.60 -2.24
N LEU A 29 -1.70 -9.34 -3.29
CA LEU A 29 -1.93 -8.19 -4.17
C LEU A 29 -3.29 -8.30 -4.89
N THR A 30 -3.65 -9.49 -5.35
CA THR A 30 -4.92 -9.76 -6.03
C THR A 30 -6.10 -9.60 -5.07
N VAL A 31 -6.00 -10.14 -3.85
CA VAL A 31 -7.03 -9.98 -2.81
C VAL A 31 -7.22 -8.50 -2.49
N VAL A 32 -6.13 -7.75 -2.27
CA VAL A 32 -6.20 -6.31 -1.99
C VAL A 32 -6.79 -5.53 -3.17
N ALA A 33 -6.37 -5.84 -4.39
CA ALA A 33 -6.90 -5.19 -5.60
C ALA A 33 -8.40 -5.47 -5.79
N VAL A 34 -8.85 -6.71 -5.60
CA VAL A 34 -10.28 -7.07 -5.68
C VAL A 34 -11.09 -6.37 -4.60
N LEU A 35 -10.60 -6.31 -3.37
CA LEU A 35 -11.26 -5.58 -2.28
C LEU A 35 -11.37 -4.09 -2.58
N LEU A 36 -10.31 -3.47 -3.12
CA LEU A 36 -10.34 -2.08 -3.54
C LEU A 36 -11.29 -1.83 -4.71
N LEU A 37 -11.29 -2.69 -5.73
CA LEU A 37 -12.23 -2.58 -6.85
C LEU A 37 -13.68 -2.73 -6.38
N ARG A 38 -13.96 -3.67 -5.47
CA ARG A 38 -15.28 -3.82 -4.84
C ARG A 38 -15.68 -2.57 -4.06
N GLN A 39 -14.74 -1.99 -3.30
CA GLN A 39 -14.97 -0.78 -2.51
C GLN A 39 -15.20 0.44 -3.40
N ILE A 40 -14.38 0.63 -4.43
CA ILE A 40 -14.53 1.71 -5.43
C ILE A 40 -15.88 1.55 -6.13
N ARG A 41 -16.23 0.34 -6.56
CA ARG A 41 -17.54 0.06 -7.17
C ARG A 41 -18.69 0.37 -6.21
N HIS A 42 -18.57 0.06 -4.92
CA HIS A 42 -19.57 0.44 -3.92
C HIS A 42 -19.69 1.97 -3.79
N VAL A 43 -18.57 2.68 -3.78
CA VAL A 43 -18.56 4.15 -3.73
C VAL A 43 -19.17 4.78 -4.99
N LEU A 44 -18.92 4.19 -6.17
CA LEU A 44 -19.37 4.72 -7.46
C LEU A 44 -20.81 4.34 -7.82
N LEU A 45 -21.29 3.15 -7.43
CA LEU A 45 -22.56 2.60 -7.92
C LEU A 45 -23.71 2.57 -6.90
N ASP A 46 -23.50 2.49 -5.57
CA ASP A 46 -24.66 2.44 -4.65
C ASP A 46 -24.35 2.60 -3.15
N ARG A 47 -25.10 3.54 -2.53
CA ARG A 47 -25.48 3.76 -1.11
C ARG A 47 -24.56 4.54 -0.13
N PRO A 48 -25.12 5.56 0.58
CA PRO A 48 -24.40 6.53 1.41
C PRO A 48 -23.94 6.06 2.81
N ASP A 49 -23.97 4.77 3.16
CA ASP A 49 -23.99 4.37 4.57
C ASP A 49 -22.84 3.43 5.04
N SER A 50 -21.67 3.46 4.40
CA SER A 50 -20.55 2.60 4.83
C SER A 50 -19.19 3.28 4.71
N ARG A 51 -18.87 4.24 5.60
CA ARG A 51 -17.57 4.94 5.81
C ARG A 51 -16.44 4.60 4.81
N PRO A 52 -16.58 4.85 3.49
CA PRO A 52 -15.81 4.11 2.50
C PRO A 52 -14.33 4.49 2.54
N GLY A 53 -14.04 5.74 2.91
CA GLY A 53 -12.66 6.21 3.00
C GLY A 53 -11.81 5.56 4.10
N VAL A 54 -12.37 4.94 5.16
CA VAL A 54 -11.52 4.36 6.24
C VAL A 54 -10.99 3.07 5.66
N VAL A 55 -11.87 2.30 5.04
CA VAL A 55 -11.55 1.03 4.39
C VAL A 55 -10.53 1.27 3.27
N ILE A 56 -10.73 2.29 2.43
CA ILE A 56 -9.76 2.66 1.39
C ILE A 56 -8.40 3.02 1.99
N SER A 57 -8.35 3.89 3.01
CA SER A 57 -7.09 4.24 3.69
C SER A 57 -6.40 3.02 4.31
N LEU A 58 -7.15 2.13 4.96
CA LEU A 58 -6.62 0.90 5.56
C LEU A 58 -6.05 -0.05 4.50
N LEU A 59 -6.74 -0.23 3.39
CA LEU A 59 -6.30 -1.08 2.29
C LEU A 59 -5.02 -0.55 1.65
N ILE A 60 -4.86 0.78 1.53
CA ILE A 60 -3.62 1.40 1.02
C ILE A 60 -2.46 1.18 1.99
N VAL A 61 -2.68 1.39 3.29
CA VAL A 61 -1.65 1.09 4.30
C VAL A 61 -1.25 -0.38 4.22
N LEU A 62 -2.20 -1.30 4.09
CA LEU A 62 -1.91 -2.72 3.91
C LEU A 62 -1.07 -2.98 2.63
N SER A 63 -1.40 -2.31 1.54
CA SER A 63 -0.66 -2.42 0.27
C SER A 63 0.79 -2.00 0.40
N VAL A 64 1.04 -0.89 1.10
CA VAL A 64 2.39 -0.42 1.41
C VAL A 64 3.18 -1.49 2.16
N HIS A 65 2.56 -2.16 3.13
CA HIS A 65 3.22 -3.24 3.86
C HIS A 65 3.52 -4.45 2.97
N VAL A 66 2.61 -4.81 2.05
CA VAL A 66 2.80 -5.91 1.11
C VAL A 66 3.97 -5.62 0.14
N PHE A 67 4.01 -4.43 -0.46
CA PHE A 67 5.12 -4.04 -1.34
C PHE A 67 6.45 -3.92 -0.59
N SER A 68 6.44 -3.32 0.61
CA SER A 68 7.63 -3.23 1.45
C SER A 68 8.20 -4.60 1.81
N ALA A 69 7.34 -5.55 2.19
CA ALA A 69 7.75 -6.93 2.46
C ALA A 69 8.34 -7.62 1.21
N ALA A 70 7.73 -7.40 0.03
CA ALA A 70 8.22 -7.94 -1.22
C ALA A 70 9.62 -7.39 -1.57
N TYR A 71 9.83 -6.07 -1.50
CA TYR A 71 11.15 -5.49 -1.76
C TYR A 71 12.21 -5.95 -0.78
N TYR A 72 11.87 -6.02 0.51
CA TYR A 72 12.80 -6.53 1.51
C TYR A 72 13.19 -7.99 1.23
N ALA A 73 12.24 -8.83 0.80
CA ALA A 73 12.53 -10.21 0.41
C ALA A 73 13.39 -10.29 -0.85
N LEU A 74 13.13 -9.44 -1.85
CA LEU A 74 13.93 -9.37 -3.09
C LEU A 74 15.35 -8.87 -2.83
N ALA A 75 15.53 -7.89 -1.95
CA ALA A 75 16.83 -7.34 -1.60
C ALA A 75 17.78 -8.35 -0.94
N LYS A 76 17.26 -9.46 -0.40
CA LYS A 76 18.08 -10.59 0.05
C LYS A 76 18.78 -11.32 -1.10
N SER A 77 18.32 -11.14 -2.34
CA SER A 77 18.95 -11.71 -3.53
C SER A 77 20.00 -10.74 -4.08
N PRO A 78 21.28 -11.16 -4.22
CA PRO A 78 22.32 -10.29 -4.73
C PRO A 78 21.97 -9.71 -6.11
N GLY A 79 22.17 -8.40 -6.28
CA GLY A 79 21.95 -7.71 -7.56
C GLY A 79 20.51 -7.26 -7.84
N GLU A 80 19.54 -7.60 -6.99
CA GLU A 80 18.15 -7.13 -7.17
C GLU A 80 17.98 -5.64 -6.80
N PHE A 81 18.66 -5.17 -5.76
CA PHE A 81 18.60 -3.78 -5.29
C PHE A 81 19.97 -3.19 -5.02
N ASN A 82 20.06 -1.86 -5.16
CA ASN A 82 21.13 -1.04 -4.61
C ASN A 82 20.55 -0.11 -3.54
N GLY A 83 21.23 0.02 -2.39
CA GLY A 83 20.86 0.92 -1.29
C GLY A 83 19.79 0.40 -0.34
N LEU A 84 19.25 -0.82 -0.55
CA LEU A 84 18.21 -1.41 0.31
C LEU A 84 18.81 -2.51 1.19
N HIS A 85 18.97 -2.24 2.48
CA HIS A 85 19.60 -3.17 3.44
C HIS A 85 18.66 -3.56 4.59
N THR A 86 17.77 -2.67 4.98
CA THR A 86 16.90 -2.84 6.15
C THR A 86 15.42 -2.92 5.76
N ARG A 87 14.59 -3.41 6.70
CA ARG A 87 13.13 -3.39 6.54
C ARG A 87 12.58 -1.97 6.48
N ILE A 88 13.28 -1.00 7.07
CA ILE A 88 12.93 0.43 7.03
C ILE A 88 13.25 1.01 5.67
N ASP A 89 14.38 0.64 5.06
CA ASP A 89 14.75 1.07 3.70
C ASP A 89 13.72 0.62 2.68
N ALA A 90 13.21 -0.62 2.82
CA ALA A 90 12.14 -1.13 1.96
C ALA A 90 10.82 -0.35 2.12
N LEU A 91 10.46 0.00 3.37
CA LEU A 91 9.27 0.79 3.66
C LEU A 91 9.42 2.21 3.08
N TYR A 92 10.60 2.81 3.29
CA TYR A 92 10.97 4.10 2.75
C TYR A 92 10.88 4.12 1.22
N PHE A 93 11.53 3.16 0.54
CA PHE A 93 11.45 3.03 -0.92
C PHE A 93 10.01 2.87 -1.41
N THR A 94 9.20 2.07 -0.71
CA THR A 94 7.78 1.88 -1.05
C THR A 94 7.00 3.20 -0.94
N VAL A 95 7.19 3.94 0.15
CA VAL A 95 6.49 5.22 0.38
C VAL A 95 6.97 6.29 -0.62
N VAL A 96 8.27 6.41 -0.85
CA VAL A 96 8.88 7.34 -1.82
C VAL A 96 8.39 7.06 -3.24
N THR A 97 8.26 5.78 -3.61
CA THR A 97 7.72 5.36 -4.90
C THR A 97 6.22 5.64 -5.00
N LEU A 98 5.46 5.32 -3.95
CA LEU A 98 4.01 5.60 -3.89
C LEU A 98 3.71 7.10 -3.97
N ALA A 99 4.52 7.92 -3.30
CA ALA A 99 4.43 9.37 -3.32
C ALA A 99 5.02 9.99 -4.60
N THR A 100 5.53 9.17 -5.52
CA THR A 100 6.15 9.61 -6.79
C THR A 100 7.33 10.56 -6.61
N VAL A 101 8.01 10.52 -5.45
CA VAL A 101 9.15 11.41 -5.13
C VAL A 101 10.44 10.92 -5.78
N GLY A 102 10.74 9.63 -5.65
CA GLY A 102 11.86 8.97 -6.36
C GLY A 102 13.24 9.59 -6.11
N TYR A 103 13.70 9.69 -4.85
CA TYR A 103 15.01 10.27 -4.51
C TYR A 103 16.21 9.62 -5.22
N GLY A 104 16.11 8.34 -5.60
CA GLY A 104 17.14 7.63 -6.36
C GLY A 104 18.30 7.08 -5.53
N ASP A 105 18.25 7.23 -4.22
CA ASP A 105 19.15 6.61 -3.24
C ASP A 105 18.98 5.08 -3.16
N ILE A 106 17.76 4.59 -3.35
CA ILE A 106 17.44 3.17 -3.48
C ILE A 106 16.94 2.89 -4.89
N THR A 107 17.54 1.91 -5.58
CA THR A 107 17.17 1.59 -6.97
C THR A 107 17.03 0.09 -7.24
N PRO A 108 15.95 -0.34 -7.95
CA PRO A 108 15.81 -1.70 -8.42
C PRO A 108 16.77 -1.95 -9.60
N ARG A 109 17.61 -2.96 -9.49
CA ARG A 109 18.61 -3.34 -10.51
C ARG A 109 18.23 -4.64 -11.22
N GLY A 110 17.75 -5.62 -10.46
CA GLY A 110 17.36 -6.92 -11.00
C GLY A 110 15.99 -6.92 -11.68
N GLN A 111 15.73 -7.97 -12.47
CA GLN A 111 14.50 -8.08 -13.25
C GLN A 111 13.28 -8.26 -12.34
N ALA A 112 13.42 -9.04 -11.27
CA ALA A 112 12.32 -9.24 -10.32
C ALA A 112 11.96 -7.93 -9.62
N ALA A 113 12.95 -7.17 -9.16
CA ALA A 113 12.77 -5.88 -8.51
C ALA A 113 12.07 -4.89 -9.43
N ARG A 114 12.50 -4.81 -10.70
CA ARG A 114 11.86 -3.95 -11.71
C ARG A 114 10.40 -4.32 -11.96
N VAL A 115 10.10 -5.62 -12.08
CA VAL A 115 8.72 -6.09 -12.26
C VAL A 115 7.85 -5.67 -11.08
N VAL A 116 8.31 -5.91 -9.84
CA VAL A 116 7.56 -5.50 -8.63
C VAL A 116 7.38 -3.98 -8.58
N THR A 117 8.39 -3.20 -8.97
CA THR A 117 8.29 -1.73 -9.06
C THR A 117 7.28 -1.26 -10.10
N VAL A 118 7.25 -1.86 -11.29
CA VAL A 118 6.24 -1.55 -12.31
C VAL A 118 4.82 -1.87 -11.82
N LEU A 119 4.65 -3.01 -11.12
CA LEU A 119 3.39 -3.36 -10.50
C LEU A 119 2.98 -2.34 -9.43
N GLN A 120 3.91 -1.89 -8.58
CA GLN A 120 3.62 -0.85 -7.59
C GLN A 120 3.20 0.46 -8.24
N ILE A 121 3.89 0.90 -9.29
CA ILE A 121 3.57 2.16 -9.98
C ILE A 121 2.15 2.09 -10.56
N THR A 122 1.84 1.00 -11.26
CA THR A 122 0.51 0.76 -11.84
C THR A 122 -0.56 0.76 -10.75
N TYR A 123 -0.30 0.04 -9.66
CA TYR A 123 -1.17 -0.02 -8.49
C TYR A 123 -1.41 1.37 -7.87
N SER A 124 -0.34 2.13 -7.69
CA SER A 124 -0.37 3.47 -7.09
C SER A 124 -1.23 4.41 -7.94
N PHE A 125 -1.06 4.41 -9.26
CA PHE A 125 -1.87 5.23 -10.16
C PHE A 125 -3.38 4.96 -10.02
N VAL A 126 -3.76 3.68 -9.99
CA VAL A 126 -5.17 3.28 -9.90
C VAL A 126 -5.78 3.62 -8.54
N PHE A 127 -5.08 3.30 -7.45
CA PHE A 127 -5.67 3.31 -6.11
C PHE A 127 -5.38 4.59 -5.30
N LEU A 128 -4.27 5.30 -5.56
CA LEU A 128 -3.98 6.59 -4.90
C LEU A 128 -4.99 7.66 -5.28
N THR A 129 -5.42 7.69 -6.56
CA THR A 129 -6.45 8.61 -7.05
C THR A 129 -7.76 8.43 -6.27
N ALA A 130 -8.19 7.17 -6.09
CA ALA A 130 -9.38 6.85 -5.30
C ALA A 130 -9.21 7.21 -3.81
N ALA A 131 -8.00 7.05 -3.26
CA ALA A 131 -7.66 7.44 -1.89
C ALA A 131 -7.81 8.94 -1.64
N ALA A 132 -7.26 9.75 -2.55
CA ALA A 132 -7.26 11.20 -2.46
C ALA A 132 -8.70 11.70 -2.42
N THR A 133 -9.55 11.20 -3.33
CA THR A 133 -10.99 11.51 -3.34
C THR A 133 -11.65 11.15 -2.02
N ALA A 134 -11.39 9.96 -1.48
CA ALA A 134 -12.01 9.50 -0.23
C ALA A 134 -11.56 10.31 1.00
N LEU A 135 -10.30 10.78 1.03
CA LEU A 135 -9.79 11.64 2.09
C LEU A 135 -10.43 13.03 2.03
N THR A 136 -10.52 13.62 0.84
CA THR A 136 -11.15 14.94 0.65
C THR A 136 -12.62 14.93 1.08
N THR A 137 -13.37 13.87 0.76
CA THR A 137 -14.78 13.74 1.20
C THR A 137 -14.91 13.75 2.72
N ARG A 138 -13.99 13.10 3.44
CA ARG A 138 -14.01 13.06 4.91
C ARG A 138 -13.67 14.37 5.58
N MET A 139 -12.70 15.09 5.01
CA MET A 139 -12.37 16.43 5.48
C MET A 139 -13.59 17.35 5.31
N ARG A 140 -14.27 17.27 4.16
CA ARG A 140 -15.52 18.00 3.92
C ARG A 140 -16.61 17.63 4.92
N ASP A 141 -16.83 16.34 5.19
CA ASP A 141 -17.86 15.89 6.15
C ASP A 141 -17.59 16.37 7.59
N ARG A 142 -16.32 16.42 8.02
CA ARG A 142 -15.95 16.90 9.36
C ARG A 142 -16.06 18.41 9.51
N VAL A 143 -15.75 19.16 8.46
CA VAL A 143 -15.85 20.62 8.46
C VAL A 143 -17.32 21.07 8.41
N VAL A 144 -18.16 20.39 7.62
CA VAL A 144 -19.59 20.72 7.52
C VAL A 144 -20.37 20.32 8.79
N ARG A 145 -19.96 19.28 9.51
CA ARG A 145 -20.55 18.87 10.80
C ARG A 145 -19.85 19.49 12.02
N GLY A 146 -19.43 20.75 11.94
CA GLY A 146 -18.98 21.54 13.10
C GLY A 146 -20.10 21.66 14.17
N PRO A 147 -19.77 21.84 15.46
CA PRO A 147 -20.66 21.53 16.57
C PRO A 147 -21.89 22.45 16.67
N GLN A 148 -23.05 22.00 16.17
CA GLN A 148 -24.36 22.53 16.57
C GLN A 148 -24.80 21.92 17.92
N ARG A 149 -24.07 22.21 19.00
CA ARG A 149 -24.41 21.82 20.38
C ARG A 149 -24.37 23.01 21.33
N GLY A 150 -25.11 24.09 21.05
CA GLY A 150 -25.05 25.24 21.94
C GLY A 150 -26.05 26.37 21.78
N LEU A 151 -27.20 26.21 21.13
CA LEU A 151 -28.22 27.26 21.07
C LEU A 151 -29.62 26.67 21.13
N SER A 152 -29.97 26.10 22.28
CA SER A 152 -31.37 25.82 22.65
C SER A 152 -31.49 25.82 24.18
N ARG A 153 -31.26 26.99 24.79
CA ARG A 153 -31.77 27.34 26.12
C ARG A 153 -32.01 28.83 26.17
#